data_AF-A0A8S8YQY7-F1
#
_entry.id   AF-A0A8S8YQY7-F1
#
_cell.length_a   1.000
_cell.length_b   1.000
_cell.length_c   1.000
_cell.angle_alpha   90.00
_cell.angle_beta   90.00
_cell.angle_gamma   90.00
#
_symmetry.space_group_name_H-M   'P 1'
#
loop_
_entity.id
_entity.type
_entity.pdbx_description
1 polymer ?
#
loop_
_entity_poly.entity_id
_entity_poly.type
_entity_poly.pdbx_seq_one_letter_code
_entity_poly.pdbx_strand_id
1 'polypeptide(L)'
;MVQELGIIPYLPCTWNRIHIDPPFMFGHMVMLPDYPSRVVAKQRTRVERVSLLFQLILISLGAWWLFSSFWVESSPLYRYVPVLNLFSSALLLQDLVEFGPTERMRISTACCIAWPLLLAIASVNRDEGNMAAVLLWPLFSVILYYTSRSMLGYDVKTRRWRGMMTTIGFTLAIPVVLGSNLAPLLIMSIAASFTTIPILFTKDGLEEERRDFSEQLKDAERHILGLQSGNTLMQQPNSLLKMAREQGWKNPERGTELISEAKREATRIASFVSDVEEIREQSEISVNKAEKVTGFPGRPRKIFEDALTELENGSLRASESRFRMAKSEAEMIESNWQNAIEAIDEAEKAISDAQGHLVQGLQSTLNEAKKAMEDENPQYALAIVSEIPSQMDDVEGLMLQARKSLEEAKREASSYDSISIGDLNKRLEDANEALDSGNASLAIGLSEGVTRSIRKESEAKNHCPEISETGQEYRGQDTSGRHGL
;
A
#
# COMPACT_ATOMS: atom_id res chain seq x y z
N MET A 1 -62.41 28.67 38.22
CA MET A 1 -62.96 30.00 38.55
C MET A 1 -61.85 31.00 38.28
N VAL A 2 -61.94 31.69 37.14
CA VAL A 2 -61.25 32.95 36.74
C VAL A 2 -59.71 32.85 36.61
N GLN A 3 -59.07 32.71 35.44
CA GLN A 3 -59.15 33.43 34.15
C GLN A 3 -58.75 34.91 34.27
N GLU A 4 -57.53 35.27 33.84
CA GLU A 4 -57.18 36.51 33.10
C GLU A 4 -55.68 36.88 33.25
N LEU A 5 -55.09 37.34 32.13
CA LEU A 5 -53.78 38.01 31.93
C LEU A 5 -52.54 37.09 32.04
N GLY A 6 -51.87 36.64 30.97
CA GLY A 6 -51.72 37.22 29.63
C GLY A 6 -50.31 37.81 29.48
N ILE A 7 -49.55 37.27 28.51
CA ILE A 7 -48.22 37.71 28.02
C ILE A 7 -47.02 36.94 28.62
N ILE A 8 -46.79 35.74 28.07
CA ILE A 8 -45.48 35.10 27.94
C ILE A 8 -45.23 34.98 26.43
N PRO A 9 -44.14 35.51 25.86
CA PRO A 9 -43.61 34.95 24.64
C PRO A 9 -42.54 33.92 25.00
N TYR A 10 -42.94 32.65 24.89
CA TYR A 10 -42.01 31.55 24.67
C TYR A 10 -41.27 31.82 23.36
N LEU A 11 -39.94 31.82 23.40
CA LEU A 11 -39.09 31.77 22.21
C LEU A 11 -38.44 30.39 22.15
N PRO A 12 -38.91 29.48 21.28
CA PRO A 12 -38.20 28.26 20.92
C PRO A 12 -37.32 28.54 19.69
N CYS A 13 -36.07 28.06 19.68
CA CYS A 13 -35.24 27.87 18.48
C CYS A 13 -33.98 27.10 18.94
N THR A 14 -33.95 25.76 19.00
CA THR A 14 -33.88 24.81 17.87
C THR A 14 -33.15 25.37 16.66
N TRP A 15 -31.81 25.48 16.75
CA TRP A 15 -30.95 25.40 15.57
C TRP A 15 -30.93 23.95 15.08
N ASN A 16 -31.97 23.56 14.35
CA ASN A 16 -31.97 22.33 13.58
C ASN A 16 -32.27 22.68 12.12
N ARG A 17 -31.22 22.52 11.29
CA ARG A 17 -31.21 22.26 9.85
C ARG A 17 -32.53 22.57 9.11
N ILE A 18 -32.67 23.78 8.59
CA ILE A 18 -33.64 24.09 7.53
C ILE A 18 -32.95 23.86 6.19
N HIS A 19 -33.31 22.76 5.54
CA HIS A 19 -33.17 22.58 4.10
C HIS A 19 -34.10 23.60 3.43
N ILE A 20 -33.53 24.55 2.70
CA ILE A 20 -34.28 25.43 1.81
C ILE A 20 -34.00 24.92 0.39
N ASP A 21 -34.98 24.23 -0.20
CA ASP A 21 -34.97 24.01 -1.64
C ASP A 21 -35.28 25.36 -2.33
N PRO A 22 -34.43 25.83 -3.26
CA PRO A 22 -34.67 27.12 -3.92
C PRO A 22 -35.72 26.95 -5.04
N PRO A 23 -36.63 27.91 -5.23
CA PRO A 23 -37.45 27.96 -6.43
C PRO A 23 -36.55 28.34 -7.61
N PHE A 24 -36.59 27.50 -8.64
CA PHE A 24 -36.03 27.75 -9.97
C PHE A 24 -36.41 29.14 -10.48
N MET A 25 -35.43 30.05 -10.52
CA MET A 25 -35.43 31.23 -11.39
C MET A 25 -34.02 31.38 -11.96
N PHE A 26 -33.89 31.09 -13.25
CA PHE A 26 -32.69 31.26 -14.06
C PHE A 26 -32.31 32.74 -14.13
N GLY A 27 -31.40 33.15 -13.25
CA GLY A 27 -30.63 34.38 -13.35
C GLY A 27 -29.22 34.08 -12.86
N HIS A 28 -28.26 34.02 -13.78
CA HIS A 28 -26.84 33.78 -13.49
C HIS A 28 -26.29 34.94 -12.65
N MET A 29 -26.49 34.91 -11.34
CA MET A 29 -25.81 35.78 -10.40
C MET A 29 -24.37 35.27 -10.29
N VAL A 30 -23.51 35.77 -11.17
CA VAL A 30 -22.06 35.65 -11.01
C VAL A 30 -21.71 36.43 -9.74
N MET A 31 -21.71 35.76 -8.59
CA MET A 31 -21.03 36.23 -7.40
C MET A 31 -19.56 36.35 -7.77
N LEU A 32 -19.08 37.57 -8.06
CA LEU A 32 -17.64 37.79 -8.11
C LEU A 32 -17.05 37.30 -6.77
N PRO A 33 -15.94 36.54 -6.78
CA PRO A 33 -15.36 35.93 -5.58
C PRO A 33 -15.04 36.94 -4.44
N ASP A 34 -15.06 38.24 -4.75
CA ASP A 34 -14.81 39.36 -3.84
C ASP A 34 -16.06 40.12 -3.33
N TYR A 35 -17.26 39.84 -3.84
CA TYR A 35 -18.46 40.61 -3.45
C TYR A 35 -18.82 40.49 -1.95
N PRO A 36 -18.87 39.28 -1.34
CA PRO A 36 -19.19 39.16 0.08
C PRO A 36 -18.12 39.77 1.00
N SER A 37 -16.84 39.67 0.65
CA SER A 37 -15.75 40.22 1.46
C SER A 37 -15.77 41.76 1.49
N ARG A 38 -16.12 42.41 0.37
CA ARG A 38 -16.24 43.87 0.28
C ARG A 38 -17.41 44.41 1.10
N VAL A 39 -18.56 43.72 1.11
CA VAL A 39 -19.73 44.12 1.91
C VAL A 39 -19.42 43.98 3.41
N VAL A 40 -18.79 42.88 3.82
CA VAL A 40 -18.36 42.66 5.21
C VAL A 40 -17.33 43.71 5.64
N ALA A 41 -16.33 44.01 4.80
CA ALA A 41 -15.34 45.04 5.09
C ALA A 41 -15.97 46.45 5.24
N LYS A 42 -16.96 46.78 4.40
CA LYS A 42 -17.68 48.06 4.47
C LYS A 42 -18.57 48.17 5.72
N GLN A 43 -19.15 47.07 6.18
CA GLN A 43 -19.90 47.04 7.44
C GLN A 43 -18.96 47.12 8.65
N ARG A 44 -17.86 46.37 8.63
CA ARG A 44 -16.81 46.39 9.67
C ARG A 44 -16.26 47.80 9.89
N THR A 45 -15.88 48.50 8.82
CA THR A 45 -15.37 49.87 8.92
C THR A 45 -16.40 50.87 9.47
N ARG A 46 -17.71 50.65 9.26
CA ARG A 46 -18.76 51.47 9.89
C ARG A 46 -18.86 51.19 11.39
N VAL A 47 -18.83 49.92 11.78
CA VAL A 47 -18.87 49.51 13.19
C VAL A 47 -17.62 49.99 13.92
N GLU A 48 -16.43 49.90 13.31
CA GLU A 48 -15.18 50.43 13.85
C GLU A 48 -15.26 51.94 14.09
N ARG A 49 -15.75 52.73 13.13
CA ARG A 49 -15.91 54.18 13.31
C ARG A 49 -16.88 54.54 14.44
N VAL A 50 -18.01 53.83 14.51
CA VAL A 50 -18.99 54.03 15.60
C VAL A 50 -18.39 53.64 16.95
N SER A 51 -17.67 52.53 17.02
CA SER A 51 -16.98 52.07 18.23
C SER A 51 -15.92 53.08 18.69
N LEU A 52 -15.07 53.58 17.79
CA LEU A 52 -14.07 54.60 18.10
C LEU A 52 -14.71 55.88 18.68
N LEU A 53 -15.85 56.32 18.11
CA LEU A 53 -16.59 57.46 18.66
C LEU A 53 -17.09 57.18 20.08
N PHE A 54 -17.69 56.02 20.33
CA PHE A 54 -18.13 55.62 21.67
C PHE A 54 -16.97 55.47 22.66
N GLN A 55 -15.82 54.97 22.22
CA GLN A 55 -14.61 54.86 23.02
C GLN A 55 -14.11 56.24 23.46
N LEU A 56 -14.05 57.21 22.53
CA LEU A 56 -13.67 58.59 22.83
C LEU A 56 -14.67 59.26 23.80
N ILE A 57 -15.97 58.99 23.63
CA ILE A 57 -17.01 59.49 24.54
C ILE A 57 -16.82 58.91 25.95
N LEU A 58 -16.60 57.60 26.09
CA LEU A 58 -16.35 56.96 27.39
C LEU A 58 -15.08 57.49 28.07
N ILE A 59 -14.00 57.68 27.30
CA ILE A 59 -12.75 58.24 27.82
C ILE A 59 -12.96 59.70 28.25
N SER A 60 -13.67 60.51 27.46
CA SER A 60 -13.97 61.90 27.78
C SER A 60 -14.86 62.03 29.02
N LEU A 61 -15.89 61.19 29.15
CA LEU A 61 -16.74 61.10 30.35
C LEU A 61 -15.93 60.67 31.58
N GLY A 62 -15.06 59.68 31.45
CA GLY A 62 -14.18 59.23 32.53
C GLY A 62 -13.21 60.33 32.99
N ALA A 63 -12.60 61.04 32.03
CA ALA A 63 -11.72 62.18 32.30
C ALA A 63 -12.48 63.35 32.94
N TRP A 64 -13.70 63.66 32.45
CA TRP A 64 -14.57 64.67 33.04
C TRP A 64 -14.94 64.33 34.47
N TRP A 65 -15.33 63.09 34.73
CA TRP A 65 -15.68 62.59 36.06
C TRP A 65 -14.48 62.69 37.01
N LEU A 66 -13.30 62.23 36.56
CA LEU A 66 -12.06 62.34 37.33
C LEU A 66 -11.70 63.80 37.63
N PHE A 67 -11.89 64.71 36.67
CA PHE A 67 -11.64 66.13 36.84
C PHE A 67 -12.63 66.77 37.84
N SER A 68 -13.92 66.49 37.69
CA SER A 68 -14.97 67.01 38.58
C SER A 68 -14.79 66.54 40.03
N SER A 69 -14.26 65.33 40.22
CA SER A 69 -14.04 64.75 41.54
C SER A 69 -12.87 65.37 42.32
N PHE A 70 -12.00 66.21 41.70
CA PHE A 70 -10.95 66.93 42.45
C PHE A 70 -11.52 67.95 43.43
N TRP A 71 -12.72 68.45 43.17
CA TRP A 71 -13.34 69.51 43.94
C TRP A 71 -14.28 69.00 45.03
N VAL A 72 -14.47 67.68 45.15
CA VAL A 72 -15.40 67.05 46.11
C VAL A 72 -14.62 66.18 47.09
N GLU A 73 -14.79 66.42 48.39
CA GLU A 73 -14.22 65.62 49.49
C GLU A 73 -14.98 64.29 49.66
N SER A 74 -15.00 63.47 48.61
CA SER A 74 -15.55 62.11 48.64
C SER A 74 -14.48 61.07 48.95
N SER A 75 -14.88 59.91 49.49
CA SER A 75 -13.94 58.83 49.75
C SER A 75 -13.26 58.36 48.44
N PRO A 76 -11.97 57.94 48.48
CA PRO A 76 -11.23 57.54 47.29
C PRO A 76 -11.91 56.44 46.46
N LEU A 77 -12.70 55.56 47.09
CA LEU A 77 -13.41 54.48 46.40
C LEU A 77 -14.52 55.02 45.49
N TYR A 78 -15.37 55.91 46.00
CA TYR A 78 -16.42 56.53 45.17
C TYR A 78 -15.82 57.38 44.04
N ARG A 79 -14.59 57.86 44.24
CA ARG A 79 -13.81 58.63 43.28
C ARG A 79 -13.21 57.82 42.13
N TYR A 80 -12.55 56.71 42.40
CA TYR A 80 -11.81 56.02 41.34
C TYR A 80 -12.59 54.89 40.68
N VAL A 81 -13.61 54.33 41.34
CA VAL A 81 -14.38 53.19 40.82
C VAL A 81 -15.16 53.52 39.53
N PRO A 82 -15.91 54.64 39.41
CA PRO A 82 -16.62 54.98 38.17
C PRO A 82 -15.65 55.22 37.00
N VAL A 83 -14.51 55.85 37.26
CA VAL A 83 -13.46 56.11 36.26
C VAL A 83 -12.88 54.80 35.73
N LEU A 84 -12.55 53.87 36.63
CA LEU A 84 -12.02 52.56 36.27
C LEU A 84 -13.03 51.76 35.43
N ASN A 85 -14.32 51.81 35.77
CA ASN A 85 -15.37 51.16 35.00
C ASN A 85 -15.53 51.76 33.59
N LEU A 86 -15.51 53.09 33.45
CA LEU A 86 -15.62 53.77 32.16
C LEU A 86 -14.43 53.47 31.24
N PHE A 87 -13.20 53.52 31.78
CA PHE A 87 -12.00 53.18 31.02
C PHE A 87 -11.90 51.69 30.69
N SER A 88 -12.28 50.80 31.61
CA SER A 88 -12.33 49.35 31.34
C SER A 88 -13.35 49.03 30.24
N SER A 89 -14.53 49.67 30.27
CA SER A 89 -15.55 49.50 29.24
C SER A 89 -15.08 50.05 27.87
N ALA A 90 -14.32 51.14 27.86
CA ALA A 90 -13.75 51.70 26.64
C ALA A 90 -12.73 50.75 25.98
N LEU A 91 -11.93 50.03 26.77
CA LEU A 91 -10.98 49.04 26.27
C LEU A 91 -11.69 47.79 25.72
N LEU A 92 -12.71 47.30 26.42
CA LEU A 92 -13.49 46.12 26.00
C LEU A 92 -14.36 46.38 24.77
N LEU A 93 -14.68 47.64 24.48
CA LEU A 93 -15.47 48.02 23.31
C LEU A 93 -14.74 47.68 22.00
N GLN A 94 -13.41 47.77 21.98
CA GLN A 94 -12.60 47.40 20.82
C GLN A 94 -12.63 45.88 20.58
N ASP A 95 -12.51 45.09 21.65
CA ASP A 95 -12.64 43.63 21.60
C ASP A 95 -14.03 43.19 21.09
N LEU A 96 -15.09 44.00 21.30
CA LEU A 96 -16.44 43.71 20.80
C LEU A 96 -16.56 43.86 19.27
N VAL A 97 -15.74 44.71 18.67
CA VAL A 97 -15.74 44.97 17.21
C VAL A 97 -14.98 43.88 16.48
N GLU A 98 -13.83 43.48 17.02
CA GLU A 98 -13.02 42.39 16.49
C GLU A 98 -13.38 41.09 17.19
N PHE A 99 -14.57 40.57 16.88
CA PHE A 99 -15.13 39.41 17.59
C PHE A 99 -14.47 38.08 17.17
N GLY A 100 -13.19 37.91 17.51
CA GLY A 100 -12.42 36.69 17.29
C GLY A 100 -12.39 35.75 18.50
N PRO A 101 -11.69 34.61 18.41
CA PRO A 101 -11.63 33.62 19.49
C PRO A 101 -10.90 34.15 20.73
N THR A 102 -9.87 34.99 20.56
CA THR A 102 -9.10 35.61 21.65
C THR A 102 -9.89 36.71 22.34
N GLU A 103 -10.56 37.56 21.57
CA GLU A 103 -11.34 38.70 22.04
C GLU A 103 -12.60 38.22 22.77
N ARG A 104 -13.26 37.18 22.22
CA ARG A 104 -14.39 36.50 22.89
C ARG A 104 -14.00 35.96 24.27
N MET A 105 -12.80 35.41 24.41
CA MET A 105 -12.29 34.92 25.70
C MET A 105 -12.09 36.09 26.66
N ARG A 106 -11.44 37.18 26.24
CA ARG A 106 -11.23 38.40 27.05
C ARG A 106 -12.53 39.02 27.53
N ILE A 107 -13.48 39.28 26.64
CA ILE A 107 -14.80 39.84 26.98
C ILE A 107 -15.51 38.93 27.98
N SER A 108 -15.49 37.61 27.73
CA SER A 108 -16.16 36.68 28.63
C SER A 108 -15.48 36.62 30.00
N THR A 109 -14.15 36.73 30.09
CA THR A 109 -13.44 36.83 31.38
C THR A 109 -13.80 38.10 32.14
N ALA A 110 -13.87 39.25 31.45
CA ALA A 110 -14.31 40.49 32.05
C ALA A 110 -15.75 40.38 32.58
N CYS A 111 -16.66 39.76 31.81
CA CYS A 111 -18.02 39.47 32.27
C CYS A 111 -18.03 38.60 33.53
N CYS A 112 -17.21 37.54 33.60
CA CYS A 112 -17.11 36.64 34.76
C CYS A 112 -16.67 37.35 36.03
N ILE A 113 -15.77 38.33 35.92
CA ILE A 113 -15.26 39.11 37.04
C ILE A 113 -16.24 40.22 37.43
N ALA A 114 -16.89 40.86 36.44
CA ALA A 114 -17.75 42.02 36.66
C ALA A 114 -19.12 41.66 37.24
N TRP A 115 -19.75 40.55 36.84
CA TRP A 115 -21.11 40.25 37.31
C TRP A 115 -21.22 40.04 38.84
N PRO A 116 -20.28 39.35 39.54
CA PRO A 116 -20.32 39.24 40.99
C PRO A 116 -20.06 40.57 41.68
N LEU A 117 -19.18 41.41 41.11
CA LEU A 117 -18.91 42.76 41.62
C LEU A 117 -20.16 43.65 41.56
N LEU A 118 -20.88 43.64 40.44
CA LEU A 118 -22.12 44.39 40.30
C LEU A 118 -23.21 43.88 41.26
N LEU A 119 -23.24 42.55 41.50
CA LEU A 119 -24.17 41.96 42.46
C LEU A 119 -23.86 42.40 43.91
N ALA A 120 -22.58 42.52 44.28
CA ALA A 120 -22.16 43.04 45.58
C ALA A 120 -22.49 44.53 45.74
N ILE A 121 -22.27 45.35 44.71
CA ILE A 121 -22.65 46.77 44.76
C ILE A 121 -24.17 46.91 44.90
N ALA A 122 -24.95 46.10 44.17
CA ALA A 122 -26.40 46.07 44.28
C ALA A 122 -26.88 45.71 45.69
N SER A 123 -26.25 44.73 46.33
CA SER A 123 -26.65 44.26 47.65
C SER A 123 -26.33 45.26 48.76
N VAL A 124 -25.22 46.03 48.65
CA VAL A 124 -24.91 47.11 49.60
C VAL A 124 -25.87 48.29 49.43
N ASN A 125 -26.17 48.71 48.19
CA ASN A 125 -27.10 49.81 47.91
C ASN A 125 -28.56 49.52 48.33
N ARG A 126 -28.89 48.24 48.55
CA ARG A 126 -30.19 47.83 49.10
C ARG A 126 -30.40 48.35 50.51
N ASP A 127 -29.35 48.35 51.33
CA ASP A 127 -29.43 48.79 52.71
C ASP A 127 -29.51 50.34 52.81
N GLU A 128 -29.03 51.05 51.79
CA GLU A 128 -29.07 52.52 51.69
C GLU A 128 -30.40 53.07 51.14
N GLY A 129 -31.34 52.20 50.72
CA GLY A 129 -32.67 52.59 50.23
C GLY A 129 -32.72 53.14 48.80
N ASN A 130 -31.65 52.98 48.01
CA ASN A 130 -31.61 53.46 46.62
C ASN A 130 -32.33 52.49 45.66
N MET A 131 -33.64 52.71 45.48
CA MET A 131 -34.50 51.85 44.64
C MET A 131 -34.01 51.70 43.19
N ALA A 132 -33.39 52.74 42.61
CA ALA A 132 -32.89 52.69 41.24
C ALA A 132 -31.67 51.76 41.12
N ALA A 133 -30.74 51.83 42.07
CA ALA A 133 -29.56 50.97 42.13
C ALA A 133 -29.94 49.50 42.37
N VAL A 134 -30.95 49.25 43.21
CA VAL A 134 -31.44 47.90 43.54
C VAL A 134 -32.08 47.19 42.34
N LEU A 135 -32.56 47.93 41.32
CA LEU A 135 -33.16 47.33 40.12
C LEU A 135 -32.15 47.22 38.95
N LEU A 136 -31.35 48.26 38.71
CA LEU A 136 -30.48 48.32 37.53
C LEU A 136 -29.24 47.43 37.65
N TRP A 137 -28.53 47.46 38.78
CA TRP A 137 -27.30 46.69 38.97
C TRP A 137 -27.49 45.17 38.90
N PRO A 138 -28.52 44.56 39.54
CA PRO A 138 -28.72 43.12 39.40
C PRO A 138 -29.18 42.74 38.00
N LEU A 139 -29.93 43.60 37.29
CA LEU A 139 -30.28 43.37 35.88
C LEU A 139 -29.01 43.28 35.01
N PHE A 140 -28.08 44.23 35.14
CA PHE A 140 -26.80 44.18 34.44
C PHE A 140 -25.95 42.96 34.85
N SER A 141 -25.94 42.62 36.14
CA SER A 141 -25.27 41.41 36.63
C SER A 141 -25.81 40.14 35.96
N VAL A 142 -27.14 40.00 35.84
CA VAL A 142 -27.78 38.85 35.16
C VAL A 142 -27.43 38.81 33.68
N ILE A 143 -27.42 39.95 32.99
CA ILE A 143 -27.05 40.04 31.57
C ILE A 143 -25.59 39.59 31.36
N LEU A 144 -24.66 40.06 32.20
CA LEU A 144 -23.25 39.68 32.13
C LEU A 144 -23.05 38.19 32.47
N TYR A 145 -23.79 37.66 33.45
CA TYR A 145 -23.79 36.25 33.77
C TYR A 145 -24.25 35.41 32.56
N TYR A 146 -25.38 35.77 31.94
CA TYR A 146 -25.90 35.08 30.77
C TYR A 146 -24.94 35.15 29.58
N THR A 147 -24.35 36.32 29.35
CA THR A 147 -23.35 36.52 28.29
C THR A 147 -22.14 35.64 28.52
N SER A 148 -21.58 35.60 29.74
CA SER A 148 -20.45 34.70 30.05
C SER A 148 -20.83 33.23 29.91
N ARG A 149 -22.08 32.87 30.24
CA ARG A 149 -22.60 31.51 30.10
C ARG A 149 -22.68 31.09 28.64
N SER A 150 -23.20 31.95 27.78
CA SER A 150 -23.31 31.70 26.34
C SER A 150 -21.93 31.61 25.67
N MET A 151 -20.98 32.45 26.10
CA MET A 151 -19.66 32.53 25.47
C MET A 151 -18.73 31.38 25.89
N LEU A 152 -18.73 30.97 27.17
CA LEU A 152 -17.86 29.91 27.71
C LEU A 152 -18.61 28.62 28.07
N GLY A 153 -19.73 28.34 27.39
CA GLY A 153 -20.59 27.20 27.69
C GLY A 153 -20.25 25.89 26.98
N TYR A 154 -19.48 25.95 25.88
CA TYR A 154 -19.39 24.86 24.91
C TYR A 154 -18.47 23.70 25.34
N ASP A 155 -17.23 23.99 25.75
CA ASP A 155 -16.25 22.97 26.14
C ASP A 155 -16.09 22.90 27.67
N VAL A 156 -15.74 21.73 28.20
CA VAL A 156 -15.43 21.48 29.61
C VAL A 156 -14.30 22.40 30.07
N LYS A 157 -13.24 22.59 29.25
CA LYS A 157 -12.14 23.50 29.57
C LYS A 157 -12.63 24.95 29.71
N THR A 158 -13.48 25.40 28.78
CA THR A 158 -14.05 26.75 28.83
C THR A 158 -15.02 26.94 30.00
N ARG A 159 -15.78 25.89 30.36
CA ARG A 159 -16.62 25.88 31.55
C ARG A 159 -15.76 26.00 32.82
N ARG A 160 -14.74 25.17 32.99
CA ARG A 160 -13.82 25.26 34.14
C ARG A 160 -13.13 26.62 34.25
N TRP A 161 -12.70 27.19 33.12
CA TRP A 161 -12.15 28.55 33.05
C TRP A 161 -13.15 29.61 33.53
N ARG A 162 -14.43 29.51 33.09
CA ARG A 162 -15.52 30.36 33.58
C ARG A 162 -15.64 30.27 35.10
N GLY A 163 -15.70 29.05 35.64
CA GLY A 163 -15.79 28.81 37.08
C GLY A 163 -14.63 29.45 37.86
N MET A 164 -13.39 29.31 37.36
CA MET A 164 -12.22 29.90 38.00
C MET A 164 -12.27 31.44 38.01
N MET A 165 -12.64 32.06 36.88
CA MET A 165 -12.72 33.51 36.76
C MET A 165 -13.90 34.11 37.55
N THR A 166 -15.01 33.39 37.66
CA THR A 166 -16.12 33.81 38.54
C THR A 166 -15.71 33.77 40.01
N THR A 167 -14.91 32.79 40.44
CA THR A 167 -14.33 32.78 41.80
C THR A 167 -13.51 34.03 42.07
N ILE A 168 -12.66 34.43 41.13
CA ILE A 168 -11.86 35.67 41.25
C ILE A 168 -12.79 36.88 41.37
N GLY A 169 -13.86 36.96 40.57
CA GLY A 169 -14.88 38.00 40.69
C GLY A 169 -15.54 38.04 42.07
N PHE A 170 -15.89 36.89 42.64
CA PHE A 170 -16.42 36.79 44.00
C PHE A 170 -15.40 37.23 45.06
N THR A 171 -14.13 36.86 44.91
CA THR A 171 -13.05 37.29 45.82
C THR A 171 -12.88 38.81 45.80
N LEU A 172 -12.88 39.43 44.63
CA LEU A 172 -12.80 40.89 44.48
C LEU A 172 -14.04 41.61 45.01
N ALA A 173 -15.17 40.92 45.09
CA ALA A 173 -16.41 41.49 45.64
C ALA A 173 -16.47 41.49 47.17
N ILE A 174 -15.66 40.67 47.87
CA ILE A 174 -15.67 40.58 49.34
C ILE A 174 -15.42 41.94 50.02
N PRO A 175 -14.38 42.74 49.64
CA PRO A 175 -14.10 44.02 50.30
C PRO A 175 -15.25 45.02 50.20
N VAL A 176 -16.04 44.98 49.12
CA VAL A 176 -17.20 45.86 48.91
C VAL A 176 -18.27 45.59 49.97
N VAL A 177 -18.40 44.33 50.40
CA VAL A 177 -19.46 43.87 51.29
C VAL A 177 -19.01 43.78 52.76
N LEU A 178 -17.70 43.74 53.02
CA LEU A 178 -17.11 43.49 54.34
C LEU A 178 -17.49 44.52 55.43
N GLY A 179 -17.95 45.71 55.04
CA GLY A 179 -18.43 46.77 55.94
C GLY A 179 -19.96 46.85 56.09
N SER A 180 -20.73 45.93 55.49
CA SER A 180 -22.19 45.94 55.47
C SER A 180 -22.80 44.85 56.39
N ASN A 181 -24.13 44.77 56.43
CA ASN A 181 -24.84 43.74 57.20
C ASN A 181 -24.53 42.31 56.72
N LEU A 182 -24.90 41.30 57.50
CA LEU A 182 -24.69 39.89 57.16
C LEU A 182 -25.42 39.46 55.87
N ALA A 183 -26.53 40.12 55.52
CA ALA A 183 -27.40 39.72 54.40
C ALA A 183 -26.69 39.77 53.02
N PRO A 184 -26.01 40.88 52.62
CA PRO A 184 -25.16 40.93 51.43
C PRO A 184 -24.11 39.80 51.33
N LEU A 185 -23.44 39.43 52.43
CA LEU A 185 -22.47 38.33 52.45
C LEU A 185 -23.14 36.97 52.17
N LEU A 186 -24.32 36.73 52.75
CA LEU A 186 -25.08 35.50 52.53
C LEU A 186 -25.56 35.38 51.08
N ILE A 187 -26.06 36.47 50.49
CA ILE A 187 -26.51 36.49 49.08
C ILE A 187 -25.34 36.12 48.15
N MET A 188 -24.16 36.69 48.38
CA MET A 188 -22.97 36.41 47.59
C MET A 188 -22.47 34.97 47.79
N SER A 189 -22.49 34.46 49.02
CA SER A 189 -22.09 33.08 49.33
C SER A 189 -23.00 32.04 48.64
N ILE A 190 -24.32 32.28 48.66
CA ILE A 190 -25.31 31.45 47.96
C ILE A 190 -25.07 31.51 46.45
N ALA A 191 -24.92 32.72 45.88
CA ALA A 191 -24.67 32.90 44.46
C ALA A 191 -23.36 32.23 44.00
N ALA A 192 -22.28 32.33 44.78
CA ALA A 192 -21.01 31.66 44.51
C ALA A 192 -21.15 30.13 44.54
N SER A 193 -21.89 29.60 45.50
CA SER A 193 -22.10 28.15 45.64
C SER A 193 -22.86 27.57 44.44
N PHE A 194 -23.93 28.22 43.99
CA PHE A 194 -24.73 27.75 42.86
C PHE A 194 -24.03 27.93 41.50
N THR A 195 -23.18 28.96 41.35
CA THR A 195 -22.58 29.28 40.05
C THR A 195 -21.20 28.65 39.88
N THR A 196 -20.34 28.62 40.90
CA THR A 196 -18.95 28.20 40.77
C THR A 196 -18.76 26.71 40.98
N ILE A 197 -19.35 26.14 42.04
CA ILE A 197 -19.07 24.76 42.47
C ILE A 197 -19.44 23.74 41.38
N PRO A 198 -20.66 23.75 40.79
CA PRO A 198 -21.03 22.74 39.78
C PRO A 198 -20.15 22.81 38.54
N ILE A 199 -19.64 24.00 38.20
CA ILE A 199 -18.83 24.25 37.01
C ILE A 199 -17.43 23.66 37.15
N LEU A 200 -16.79 23.84 38.31
CA LEU A 200 -15.44 23.33 38.57
C LEU A 200 -15.39 21.80 38.55
N PHE A 201 -16.47 21.14 38.97
CA PHE A 201 -16.59 19.67 38.97
C PHE A 201 -17.19 19.07 37.69
N THR A 202 -17.36 19.87 36.63
CA THR A 202 -17.82 19.32 35.34
C THR A 202 -16.81 18.29 34.80
N LYS A 203 -17.32 17.08 34.58
CA LYS A 203 -16.61 15.99 33.88
C LYS A 203 -16.80 16.12 32.37
N ASP A 204 -15.84 15.59 31.62
CA ASP A 204 -15.85 15.58 30.16
C ASP A 204 -16.68 14.45 29.56
N GLY A 205 -17.14 13.49 30.38
CA GLY A 205 -18.01 12.40 29.95
C GLY A 205 -17.28 11.22 29.30
N LEU A 206 -15.98 11.35 29.04
CA LEU A 206 -15.15 10.35 28.32
C LEU A 206 -14.37 9.42 29.27
N GLU A 207 -14.69 9.41 30.57
CA GLU A 207 -13.96 8.61 31.57
C GLU A 207 -14.04 7.11 31.29
N GLU A 208 -15.22 6.63 30.91
CA GLU A 208 -15.46 5.23 30.59
C GLU A 208 -14.73 4.81 29.32
N GLU A 209 -14.79 5.64 28.27
CA GLU A 209 -14.08 5.40 27.01
C GLU A 209 -12.56 5.36 27.20
N ARG A 210 -12.00 6.24 28.05
CA ARG A 210 -10.56 6.20 28.37
C ARG A 210 -10.16 4.94 29.14
N ARG A 211 -11.04 4.44 30.01
CA ARG A 211 -10.81 3.19 30.74
C ARG A 211 -10.81 2.01 29.77
N ASP A 212 -11.82 1.92 28.92
CA ASP A 212 -11.94 0.88 27.88
C ASP A 212 -10.75 0.93 26.92
N PHE A 213 -10.40 2.11 26.41
CA PHE A 213 -9.19 2.33 25.61
C PHE A 213 -7.93 1.82 26.32
N SER A 214 -7.74 2.14 27.60
CA SER A 214 -6.55 1.69 28.34
C SER A 214 -6.51 0.18 28.52
N GLU A 215 -7.65 -0.48 28.65
CA GLU A 215 -7.74 -1.93 28.76
C GLU A 215 -7.42 -2.59 27.41
N GLN A 216 -8.04 -2.10 26.34
CA GLN A 216 -7.78 -2.57 24.97
C GLN A 216 -6.32 -2.36 24.55
N LEU A 217 -5.70 -1.24 24.93
CA LEU A 217 -4.30 -0.98 24.63
C LEU A 217 -3.39 -2.01 25.29
N LYS A 218 -3.59 -2.28 26.58
CA LYS A 218 -2.82 -3.30 27.31
C LYS A 218 -3.01 -4.69 26.72
N ASP A 219 -4.24 -5.01 26.31
CA ASP A 219 -4.55 -6.29 25.70
C ASP A 219 -3.87 -6.45 24.34
N ALA A 220 -3.91 -5.41 23.50
CA ALA A 220 -3.24 -5.40 22.21
C ALA A 220 -1.70 -5.47 22.34
N GLU A 221 -1.12 -4.74 23.30
CA GLU A 221 0.31 -4.81 23.60
C GLU A 221 0.71 -6.22 24.02
N ARG A 222 -0.05 -6.86 24.92
CA ARG A 222 0.19 -8.26 25.32
C ARG A 222 0.08 -9.22 24.15
N HIS A 223 -0.94 -9.06 23.30
CA HIS A 223 -1.13 -9.90 22.13
C HIS A 223 0.03 -9.79 21.13
N ILE A 224 0.43 -8.56 20.78
CA ILE A 224 1.53 -8.31 19.84
C ILE A 224 2.86 -8.78 20.41
N LEU A 225 3.12 -8.57 21.70
CA LEU A 225 4.30 -9.12 22.38
C LEU A 225 4.32 -10.66 22.35
N GLY A 226 3.16 -11.31 22.53
CA GLY A 226 3.05 -12.77 22.44
C GLY A 226 3.32 -13.31 21.03
N LEU A 227 3.01 -12.54 19.99
CA LEU A 227 3.32 -12.89 18.60
C LEU A 227 4.76 -12.56 18.18
N GLN A 228 5.47 -11.75 18.97
CA GLN A 228 6.83 -11.32 18.63
C GLN A 228 7.84 -12.40 19.00
N SER A 229 8.03 -13.38 18.10
CA SER A 229 9.07 -14.42 18.21
C SER A 229 10.46 -13.91 17.80
N GLY A 230 11.00 -12.90 18.49
CA GLY A 230 12.39 -12.44 18.28
C GLY A 230 12.73 -11.77 16.93
N ASN A 231 11.79 -11.69 15.98
CA ASN A 231 11.97 -11.11 14.65
C ASN A 231 11.38 -9.69 14.52
N THR A 232 11.83 -8.96 13.49
CA THR A 232 11.47 -7.56 13.14
C THR A 232 10.07 -7.39 12.52
N LEU A 233 9.30 -8.47 12.38
CA LEU A 233 8.04 -8.51 11.63
C LEU A 233 6.94 -7.59 12.17
N MET A 234 6.97 -7.27 13.47
CA MET A 234 5.91 -6.52 14.15
C MET A 234 6.10 -4.99 14.14
N GLN A 235 6.99 -4.44 13.31
CA GLN A 235 7.27 -2.99 13.27
C GLN A 235 6.03 -2.14 12.97
N GLN A 236 5.22 -2.53 11.97
CA GLN A 236 4.02 -1.76 11.59
C GLN A 236 2.94 -1.78 12.69
N PRO A 237 2.54 -2.95 13.25
CA PRO A 237 1.65 -2.99 14.43
C PRO A 237 2.16 -2.16 15.60
N ASN A 238 3.46 -2.23 15.91
CA ASN A 238 4.08 -1.45 17.00
C ASN A 238 4.02 0.07 16.75
N SER A 239 4.17 0.51 15.50
CA SER A 239 3.99 1.92 15.11
C SER A 239 2.56 2.39 15.35
N LEU A 240 1.56 1.58 14.97
CA LEU A 240 0.14 1.87 15.22
C LEU A 240 -0.17 1.96 16.72
N LEU A 241 0.34 1.03 17.54
CA LEU A 241 0.18 1.09 18.99
C LEU A 241 0.83 2.33 19.60
N LYS A 242 1.99 2.77 19.09
CA LYS A 242 2.62 4.01 19.52
C LYS A 242 1.74 5.23 19.21
N MET A 243 1.21 5.32 17.99
CA MET A 243 0.27 6.38 17.62
C MET A 243 -1.00 6.35 18.47
N ALA A 244 -1.53 5.16 18.76
CA ALA A 244 -2.67 4.99 19.66
C ALA A 244 -2.37 5.52 21.05
N ARG A 245 -1.16 5.28 21.59
CA ARG A 245 -0.74 5.81 22.90
C ARG A 245 -0.67 7.33 22.93
N GLU A 246 -0.15 7.94 21.86
CA GLU A 246 0.03 9.40 21.76
C GLU A 246 -1.31 10.15 21.59
N GLN A 247 -2.26 9.56 20.86
CA GLN A 247 -3.51 10.23 20.46
C GLN A 247 -4.73 9.76 21.26
N GLY A 248 -4.75 8.49 21.68
CA GLY A 248 -5.92 7.82 22.24
C GLY A 248 -6.40 8.37 23.57
N TRP A 249 -5.52 8.95 24.39
CA TRP A 249 -5.97 9.60 25.63
C TRP A 249 -6.80 10.88 25.37
N LYS A 250 -6.46 11.62 24.31
CA LYS A 250 -7.17 12.84 23.90
C LYS A 250 -8.44 12.51 23.12
N ASN A 251 -8.38 11.49 22.27
CA ASN A 251 -9.50 10.98 21.49
C ASN A 251 -9.57 9.45 21.60
N PRO A 252 -10.35 8.92 22.56
CA PRO A 252 -10.46 7.48 22.79
C PRO A 252 -10.91 6.69 21.57
N GLU A 253 -11.91 7.21 20.83
CA GLU A 253 -12.44 6.57 19.61
C GLU A 253 -11.36 6.37 18.54
N ARG A 254 -10.55 7.39 18.26
CA ARG A 254 -9.43 7.25 17.32
C ARG A 254 -8.36 6.30 17.86
N GLY A 255 -8.14 6.31 19.18
CA GLY A 255 -7.20 5.40 19.84
C GLY A 255 -7.61 3.94 19.71
N THR A 256 -8.89 3.62 19.93
CA THR A 256 -9.42 2.26 19.80
C THR A 256 -9.44 1.78 18.35
N GLU A 257 -9.71 2.68 17.39
CA GLU A 257 -9.58 2.38 15.96
C GLU A 257 -8.14 1.95 15.59
N LEU A 258 -7.14 2.75 16.00
CA LEU A 258 -5.72 2.43 15.77
C LEU A 258 -5.29 1.12 16.44
N ILE A 259 -5.79 0.83 17.64
CA ILE A 259 -5.55 -0.46 18.32
C ILE A 259 -6.16 -1.61 17.51
N SER A 260 -7.38 -1.43 16.99
CA SER A 260 -8.04 -2.45 16.17
C SER A 260 -7.29 -2.73 14.87
N GLU A 261 -6.75 -1.69 14.24
CA GLU A 261 -5.92 -1.80 13.04
C GLU A 261 -4.60 -2.51 13.34
N ALA A 262 -3.94 -2.15 14.45
CA ALA A 262 -2.74 -2.83 14.91
C ALA A 262 -2.97 -4.32 15.16
N LYS A 263 -4.08 -4.69 15.82
CA LYS A 263 -4.47 -6.09 16.04
C LYS A 263 -4.69 -6.83 14.72
N ARG A 264 -5.48 -6.27 13.79
CA ARG A 264 -5.73 -6.88 12.48
C ARG A 264 -4.45 -7.11 11.69
N GLU A 265 -3.56 -6.12 11.69
CA GLU A 265 -2.28 -6.22 11.00
C GLU A 265 -1.39 -7.30 11.63
N ALA A 266 -1.31 -7.36 12.97
CA ALA A 266 -0.57 -8.39 13.67
C ALA A 266 -1.13 -9.80 13.41
N THR A 267 -2.46 -9.98 13.42
CA THR A 267 -3.10 -11.26 13.09
C THR A 267 -2.82 -11.68 11.64
N ARG A 268 -2.85 -10.74 10.69
CA ARG A 268 -2.52 -11.00 9.28
C ARG A 268 -1.06 -11.45 9.10
N ILE A 269 -0.13 -10.81 9.81
CA ILE A 269 1.28 -11.20 9.79
C ILE A 269 1.43 -12.59 10.40
N ALA A 270 0.78 -12.87 11.54
CA ALA A 270 0.82 -14.18 12.18
C ALA A 270 0.27 -15.30 11.29
N SER A 271 -0.84 -15.06 10.57
CA SER A 271 -1.36 -16.04 9.61
C SER A 271 -0.37 -16.28 8.47
N PHE A 272 0.23 -15.22 7.94
CA PHE A 272 1.21 -15.35 6.86
C PHE A 272 2.48 -16.10 7.30
N VAL A 273 2.94 -15.88 8.54
CA VAL A 273 4.05 -16.65 9.12
C VAL A 273 3.69 -18.14 9.21
N SER A 274 2.47 -18.45 9.66
CA SER A 274 1.99 -19.84 9.71
C SER A 274 1.97 -20.49 8.33
N ASP A 275 1.51 -19.78 7.30
CA ASP A 275 1.48 -20.28 5.92
C ASP A 275 2.91 -20.53 5.37
N VAL A 276 3.84 -19.60 5.67
CA VAL A 276 5.25 -19.75 5.27
C VAL A 276 5.91 -20.94 5.98
N GLU A 277 5.57 -21.17 7.24
CA GLU A 277 6.08 -22.31 8.01
C GLU A 277 5.63 -23.65 7.41
N GLU A 278 4.36 -23.76 7.01
CA GLU A 278 3.85 -24.94 6.31
C GLU A 278 4.61 -25.18 4.99
N ILE A 279 4.85 -24.11 4.22
CA ILE A 279 5.61 -24.21 2.97
C ILE A 279 7.06 -24.61 3.23
N ARG A 280 7.68 -24.10 4.31
CA ARG A 280 9.02 -24.49 4.73
C ARG A 280 9.08 -25.99 5.00
N GLU A 281 8.17 -26.52 5.82
CA GLU A 281 8.11 -27.95 6.13
C GLU A 281 7.95 -28.81 4.88
N GLN A 282 7.03 -28.43 3.97
CA GLN A 282 6.84 -29.15 2.71
C GLN A 282 8.07 -29.07 1.80
N SER A 283 8.71 -27.91 1.74
CA SER A 283 9.95 -27.72 0.97
C SER A 283 11.07 -28.58 1.52
N GLU A 284 11.22 -28.65 2.84
CA GLU A 284 12.25 -29.46 3.51
C GLU A 284 12.06 -30.96 3.20
N ILE A 285 10.81 -31.45 3.26
CA ILE A 285 10.48 -32.83 2.87
C ILE A 285 10.90 -33.12 1.43
N SER A 286 10.59 -32.20 0.50
CA SER A 286 10.88 -32.37 -0.92
C SER A 286 12.39 -32.34 -1.19
N VAL A 287 13.12 -31.41 -0.58
CA VAL A 287 14.59 -31.34 -0.66
C VAL A 287 15.22 -32.62 -0.12
N ASN A 288 14.79 -33.10 1.04
CA ASN A 288 15.30 -34.34 1.63
C ASN A 288 15.03 -35.57 0.74
N LYS A 289 13.93 -35.59 -0.02
CA LYS A 289 13.66 -36.65 -0.99
C LYS A 289 14.58 -36.57 -2.20
N ALA A 290 14.76 -35.37 -2.77
CA ALA A 290 15.68 -35.17 -3.88
C ALA A 290 17.10 -35.60 -3.51
N GLU A 291 17.59 -35.24 -2.31
CA GLU A 291 18.91 -35.65 -1.83
C GLU A 291 19.07 -37.16 -1.64
N LYS A 292 17.99 -37.87 -1.29
CA LYS A 292 18.02 -39.34 -1.23
C LYS A 292 18.16 -39.97 -2.61
N VAL A 293 17.61 -39.32 -3.64
CA VAL A 293 17.67 -39.80 -5.02
C VAL A 293 19.02 -39.47 -5.66
N THR A 294 19.57 -38.27 -5.41
CA THR A 294 20.87 -37.84 -5.95
C THR A 294 22.07 -38.39 -5.17
N GLY A 295 21.92 -38.59 -3.86
CA GLY A 295 22.99 -39.02 -2.94
C GLY A 295 23.85 -37.88 -2.37
N PHE A 296 23.55 -36.61 -2.66
CA PHE A 296 24.29 -35.45 -2.17
C PHE A 296 23.41 -34.20 -2.03
N PRO A 297 23.78 -33.23 -1.16
CA PRO A 297 23.08 -31.95 -1.04
C PRO A 297 23.35 -31.06 -2.26
N GLY A 298 22.33 -30.89 -3.10
CA GLY A 298 22.40 -30.13 -4.34
C GLY A 298 21.99 -28.66 -4.22
N ARG A 299 21.70 -28.04 -5.35
CA ARG A 299 21.16 -26.69 -5.50
C ARG A 299 19.84 -26.46 -4.73
N PRO A 300 18.86 -27.39 -4.68
CA PRO A 300 17.65 -27.18 -3.89
C PRO A 300 17.93 -26.93 -2.40
N ARG A 301 18.96 -27.58 -1.83
CA ARG A 301 19.37 -27.35 -0.44
C ARG A 301 19.91 -25.94 -0.22
N LYS A 302 20.74 -25.45 -1.14
CA LYS A 302 21.27 -24.08 -1.08
C LYS A 302 20.15 -23.04 -1.11
N ILE A 303 19.18 -23.21 -2.02
CA ILE A 303 18.02 -22.29 -2.10
C ILE A 303 17.19 -22.35 -0.82
N PHE A 304 17.03 -23.54 -0.23
CA PHE A 304 16.33 -23.72 1.04
C PHE A 304 17.05 -23.02 2.21
N GLU A 305 18.37 -23.14 2.30
CA GLU A 305 19.18 -22.44 3.31
C GLU A 305 19.10 -20.92 3.14
N ASP A 306 19.22 -20.42 1.91
CA ASP A 306 19.03 -19.00 1.60
C ASP A 306 17.63 -18.53 2.04
N ALA A 307 16.59 -19.34 1.84
CA ALA A 307 15.24 -19.05 2.30
C ALA A 307 15.13 -18.94 3.83
N LEU A 308 15.85 -19.79 4.58
CA LEU A 308 15.92 -19.70 6.03
C LEU A 308 16.56 -18.39 6.48
N THR A 309 17.67 -17.98 5.86
CA THR A 309 18.33 -16.71 6.22
C THR A 309 17.41 -15.50 6.00
N GLU A 310 16.59 -15.54 4.95
CA GLU A 310 15.67 -14.46 4.61
C GLU A 310 14.46 -14.42 5.54
N LEU A 311 14.02 -15.59 6.01
CA LEU A 311 13.01 -15.71 7.06
C LEU A 311 13.51 -15.11 8.38
N GLU A 312 14.75 -15.43 8.77
CA GLU A 312 15.42 -14.87 9.97
C GLU A 312 15.57 -13.34 9.90
N ASN A 313 15.86 -12.82 8.70
CA ASN A 313 15.94 -11.37 8.44
C ASN A 313 14.56 -10.67 8.46
N GLY A 314 13.46 -11.42 8.51
CA GLY A 314 12.08 -10.91 8.54
C GLY A 314 11.46 -10.68 7.16
N SER A 315 12.04 -11.20 6.09
CA SER A 315 11.57 -11.03 4.72
C SER A 315 10.63 -12.17 4.29
N LEU A 316 9.41 -12.20 4.86
CA LEU A 316 8.48 -13.32 4.68
C LEU A 316 8.15 -13.65 3.21
N ARG A 317 7.99 -12.64 2.36
CA ARG A 317 7.70 -12.87 0.94
C ARG A 317 8.89 -13.44 0.18
N ALA A 318 10.10 -12.96 0.48
CA ALA A 318 11.30 -13.45 -0.18
C ALA A 318 11.61 -14.89 0.26
N SER A 319 11.41 -15.20 1.55
CA SER A 319 11.55 -16.56 2.07
C SER A 319 10.50 -17.50 1.46
N GLU A 320 9.23 -17.11 1.40
CA GLU A 320 8.17 -17.93 0.79
C GLU A 320 8.51 -18.27 -0.67
N SER A 321 8.87 -17.27 -1.47
CA SER A 321 9.22 -17.47 -2.89
C SER A 321 10.39 -18.43 -3.05
N ARG A 322 11.41 -18.34 -2.19
CA ARG A 322 12.57 -19.24 -2.24
C ARG A 322 12.23 -20.65 -1.76
N PHE A 323 11.40 -20.83 -0.73
CA PHE A 323 10.94 -22.16 -0.34
C PHE A 323 10.13 -22.83 -1.46
N ARG A 324 9.24 -22.09 -2.13
CA ARG A 324 8.52 -22.63 -3.30
C ARG A 324 9.46 -23.02 -4.44
N MET A 325 10.50 -22.22 -4.69
CA MET A 325 11.52 -22.51 -5.69
C MET A 325 12.32 -23.77 -5.33
N ALA A 326 12.80 -23.88 -4.09
CA ALA A 326 13.51 -25.05 -3.60
C ALA A 326 12.65 -26.32 -3.71
N LYS A 327 11.37 -26.24 -3.32
CA LYS A 327 10.40 -27.33 -3.49
C LYS A 327 10.25 -27.74 -4.96
N SER A 328 10.03 -26.78 -5.85
CA SER A 328 9.83 -27.06 -7.27
C SER A 328 11.07 -27.68 -7.94
N GLU A 329 12.27 -27.21 -7.62
CA GLU A 329 13.51 -27.80 -8.15
C GLU A 329 13.73 -29.21 -7.56
N ALA A 330 13.44 -29.42 -6.28
CA ALA A 330 13.54 -30.74 -5.65
C ALA A 330 12.55 -31.76 -6.23
N GLU A 331 11.28 -31.37 -6.47
CA GLU A 331 10.27 -32.24 -7.10
C GLU A 331 10.64 -32.59 -8.55
N MET A 332 11.25 -31.66 -9.28
CA MET A 332 11.76 -31.90 -10.63
C MET A 332 12.90 -32.93 -10.64
N ILE A 333 13.78 -32.88 -9.64
CA ILE A 333 14.84 -33.89 -9.44
C ILE A 333 14.23 -35.23 -9.02
N GLU A 334 13.35 -35.26 -8.01
CA GLU A 334 12.70 -36.50 -7.52
C GLU A 334 12.01 -37.27 -8.66
N SER A 335 11.35 -36.56 -9.58
CA SER A 335 10.57 -37.18 -10.65
C SER A 335 11.37 -37.65 -11.87
N ASN A 336 12.49 -36.98 -12.21
CA ASN A 336 13.20 -37.23 -13.46
C ASN A 336 14.59 -37.86 -13.30
N TRP A 337 15.21 -37.80 -12.12
CA TRP A 337 16.61 -38.17 -11.94
C TRP A 337 16.91 -39.63 -12.32
N GLN A 338 16.12 -40.57 -11.80
CA GLN A 338 16.33 -42.00 -12.09
C GLN A 338 16.10 -42.33 -13.57
N ASN A 339 15.02 -41.79 -14.15
CA ASN A 339 14.72 -41.97 -15.57
C ASN A 339 15.82 -41.39 -16.47
N ALA A 340 16.39 -40.23 -16.09
CA ALA A 340 17.48 -39.62 -16.83
C ALA A 340 18.75 -40.48 -16.78
N ILE A 341 19.09 -41.06 -15.63
CA ILE A 341 20.23 -41.99 -15.51
C ILE A 341 20.02 -43.23 -16.38
N GLU A 342 18.85 -43.83 -16.33
CA GLU A 342 18.52 -45.02 -17.13
C GLU A 342 18.58 -44.73 -18.63
N ALA A 343 18.04 -43.59 -19.07
CA ALA A 343 18.08 -43.18 -20.47
C ALA A 343 19.51 -42.83 -20.94
N ILE A 344 20.35 -42.25 -20.07
CA ILE A 344 21.77 -42.03 -20.38
C ILE A 344 22.51 -43.36 -20.56
N ASP A 345 22.27 -44.34 -19.69
CA ASP A 345 22.89 -45.67 -19.79
C ASP A 345 22.43 -46.43 -21.05
N GLU A 346 21.15 -46.32 -21.42
CA GLU A 346 20.62 -46.89 -22.66
C GLU A 346 21.23 -46.22 -23.91
N ALA A 347 21.31 -44.89 -23.92
CA ALA A 347 21.95 -44.16 -25.02
C ALA A 347 23.45 -44.45 -25.13
N GLU A 348 24.16 -44.61 -24.00
CA GLU A 348 25.57 -44.96 -23.98
C GLU A 348 25.82 -46.36 -24.54
N LYS A 349 24.94 -47.33 -24.23
CA LYS A 349 24.96 -48.68 -24.82
C LYS A 349 24.64 -48.66 -26.32
N ALA A 350 23.66 -47.87 -26.76
CA ALA A 350 23.33 -47.76 -28.17
C ALA A 350 24.51 -47.20 -29.01
N ILE A 351 25.30 -46.30 -28.43
CA ILE A 351 26.43 -45.66 -29.09
C ILE A 351 27.74 -46.48 -28.99
N SER A 352 27.91 -47.36 -27.99
CA SER A 352 29.21 -47.97 -27.66
C SER A 352 29.90 -48.71 -28.81
N ASP A 353 29.10 -49.33 -29.68
CA ASP A 353 29.59 -50.23 -30.73
C ASP A 353 29.76 -49.55 -32.09
N ALA A 354 29.30 -48.30 -32.23
CA ALA A 354 29.25 -47.59 -33.50
C ALA A 354 30.30 -46.46 -33.56
N GLN A 355 31.03 -46.39 -34.67
CA GLN A 355 32.03 -45.36 -34.93
C GLN A 355 31.75 -44.69 -36.28
N GLY A 356 31.96 -43.38 -36.36
CA GLY A 356 31.82 -42.63 -37.60
C GLY A 356 31.16 -41.26 -37.45
N HIS A 357 31.10 -40.52 -38.56
CA HIS A 357 30.66 -39.12 -38.56
C HIS A 357 29.21 -38.92 -38.07
N LEU A 358 28.31 -39.88 -38.32
CA LEU A 358 26.91 -39.80 -37.86
C LEU A 358 26.79 -39.99 -36.34
N VAL A 359 27.65 -40.83 -35.76
CA VAL A 359 27.66 -41.14 -34.33
C VAL A 359 28.29 -40.00 -33.51
N GLN A 360 29.22 -39.24 -34.09
CA GLN A 360 29.88 -38.12 -33.42
C GLN A 360 28.89 -37.03 -32.96
N GLY A 361 27.84 -36.77 -33.74
CA GLY A 361 26.78 -35.84 -33.35
C GLY A 361 26.00 -36.33 -32.12
N LEU A 362 25.63 -37.62 -32.12
CA LEU A 362 24.93 -38.26 -31.00
C LEU A 362 25.79 -38.31 -29.73
N GLN A 363 27.10 -38.55 -29.86
CA GLN A 363 28.05 -38.46 -28.74
C GLN A 363 28.13 -37.05 -28.14
N SER A 364 28.05 -36.02 -28.98
CA SER A 364 27.98 -34.63 -28.49
C SER A 364 26.71 -34.39 -27.67
N THR A 365 25.55 -34.87 -28.16
CA THR A 365 24.27 -34.77 -27.44
C THR A 365 24.30 -35.55 -26.12
N LEU A 366 24.88 -36.76 -26.11
CA LEU A 366 25.05 -37.55 -24.89
C LEU A 366 25.93 -36.82 -23.85
N ASN A 367 27.02 -36.19 -24.29
CA ASN A 367 27.87 -35.38 -23.42
C ASN A 367 27.13 -34.14 -22.89
N GLU A 368 26.28 -33.52 -23.70
CA GLU A 368 25.41 -32.43 -23.24
C GLU A 368 24.42 -32.89 -22.18
N ALA A 369 23.83 -34.09 -22.32
CA ALA A 369 22.95 -34.69 -21.32
C ALA A 369 23.69 -34.97 -20.00
N LYS A 370 24.91 -35.52 -20.07
CA LYS A 370 25.75 -35.74 -18.89
C LYS A 370 26.06 -34.43 -18.18
N LYS A 371 26.40 -33.37 -18.92
CA LYS A 371 26.61 -32.03 -18.36
C LYS A 371 25.34 -31.45 -17.73
N ALA A 372 24.17 -31.66 -18.35
CA ALA A 372 22.90 -31.23 -17.77
C ALA A 372 22.57 -31.94 -16.44
N MET A 373 22.99 -33.20 -16.27
CA MET A 373 22.90 -33.90 -14.98
C MET A 373 23.85 -33.29 -13.93
N GLU A 374 25.07 -32.89 -14.32
CA GLU A 374 26.00 -32.15 -13.44
C GLU A 374 25.42 -30.79 -13.00
N ASP A 375 24.70 -30.13 -13.89
CA ASP A 375 23.99 -28.87 -13.62
C ASP A 375 22.64 -29.06 -12.89
N GLU A 376 22.34 -30.29 -12.43
CA GLU A 376 21.13 -30.68 -11.70
C GLU A 376 19.82 -30.42 -12.47
N ASN A 377 19.85 -30.59 -13.80
CA ASN A 377 18.69 -30.49 -14.68
C ASN A 377 18.33 -31.82 -15.35
N PRO A 378 17.82 -32.81 -14.59
CA PRO A 378 17.50 -34.13 -15.11
C PRO A 378 16.36 -34.12 -16.14
N GLN A 379 15.45 -33.15 -16.07
CA GLN A 379 14.37 -33.03 -17.05
C GLN A 379 14.91 -32.71 -18.45
N TYR A 380 15.85 -31.76 -18.55
CA TYR A 380 16.50 -31.44 -19.82
C TYR A 380 17.36 -32.61 -20.30
N ALA A 381 18.15 -33.22 -19.41
CA ALA A 381 18.97 -34.38 -19.73
C ALA A 381 18.14 -35.54 -20.31
N LEU A 382 17.03 -35.87 -19.65
CA LEU A 382 16.11 -36.92 -20.10
C LEU A 382 15.54 -36.61 -21.48
N ALA A 383 15.09 -35.37 -21.71
CA ALA A 383 14.43 -34.98 -22.96
C ALA A 383 15.32 -35.07 -24.19
N ILE A 384 16.63 -34.81 -24.05
CA ILE A 384 17.57 -34.90 -25.17
C ILE A 384 18.12 -36.31 -25.36
N VAL A 385 18.30 -37.06 -24.27
CA VAL A 385 18.95 -38.38 -24.34
C VAL A 385 17.97 -39.49 -24.76
N SER A 386 16.67 -39.35 -24.44
CA SER A 386 15.65 -40.35 -24.76
C SER A 386 15.44 -40.58 -26.25
N GLU A 387 15.85 -39.63 -27.09
CA GLU A 387 15.72 -39.70 -28.55
C GLU A 387 16.91 -40.42 -29.21
N ILE A 388 18.05 -40.52 -28.52
CA ILE A 388 19.30 -41.07 -29.08
C ILE A 388 19.14 -42.54 -29.54
N PRO A 389 18.51 -43.46 -28.77
CA PRO A 389 18.35 -44.84 -29.22
C PRO A 389 17.60 -44.95 -30.55
N SER A 390 16.50 -44.21 -30.71
CA SER A 390 15.74 -44.20 -31.96
C SER A 390 16.55 -43.63 -33.13
N GLN A 391 17.32 -42.56 -32.90
CA GLN A 391 18.20 -41.99 -33.92
C GLN A 391 19.34 -42.94 -34.29
N MET A 392 19.80 -43.76 -33.34
CA MET A 392 20.85 -44.75 -33.58
C MET A 392 20.34 -45.93 -34.43
N ASP A 393 19.10 -46.39 -34.21
CA ASP A 393 18.45 -47.39 -35.06
C ASP A 393 18.36 -46.92 -36.52
N ASP A 394 18.03 -45.65 -36.76
CA ASP A 394 18.01 -45.05 -38.09
C ASP A 394 19.42 -45.01 -38.72
N VAL A 395 20.45 -44.69 -37.93
CA VAL A 395 21.85 -44.71 -38.37
C VAL A 395 22.29 -46.13 -38.73
N GLU A 396 21.94 -47.14 -37.93
CA GLU A 396 22.25 -48.54 -38.23
C GLU A 396 21.56 -49.00 -39.52
N GLY A 397 20.29 -48.63 -39.71
CA GLY A 397 19.53 -48.90 -40.93
C GLY A 397 20.20 -48.31 -42.18
N LEU A 398 20.65 -47.05 -42.11
CA LEU A 398 21.38 -46.39 -43.19
C LEU A 398 22.74 -47.04 -43.47
N MET A 399 23.48 -47.44 -42.43
CA MET A 399 24.76 -48.14 -42.56
C MET A 399 24.58 -49.52 -43.20
N LEU A 400 23.51 -50.25 -42.85
CA LEU A 400 23.16 -51.53 -43.46
C LEU A 400 22.81 -51.36 -44.95
N GLN A 401 22.07 -50.30 -45.30
CA GLN A 401 21.77 -49.96 -46.68
C GLN A 401 23.04 -49.63 -47.48
N ALA A 402 23.96 -48.85 -46.90
CA ALA A 402 25.24 -48.52 -47.51
C ALA A 402 26.08 -49.77 -47.77
N ARG A 403 26.17 -50.68 -46.80
CA ARG A 403 26.86 -51.97 -46.95
C ARG A 403 26.27 -52.82 -48.07
N LYS A 404 24.93 -52.91 -48.16
CA LYS A 404 24.24 -53.64 -49.24
C LYS A 404 24.57 -53.06 -50.62
N SER A 405 24.52 -51.73 -50.74
CA SER A 405 24.80 -51.01 -51.99
C SER A 405 26.24 -51.22 -52.46
N LEU A 406 27.20 -51.21 -51.52
CA LEU A 406 28.61 -51.47 -51.79
C LEU A 406 28.84 -52.93 -52.26
N GLU A 407 28.24 -53.90 -51.59
CA GLU A 407 28.35 -55.33 -51.97
C GLU A 407 27.68 -55.65 -53.30
N GLU A 408 26.61 -54.95 -53.66
CA GLU A 408 26.01 -55.03 -54.99
C GLU A 408 26.94 -54.45 -56.06
N ALA A 409 27.50 -53.25 -55.83
CA ALA A 409 28.43 -52.62 -56.74
C ALA A 409 29.72 -53.45 -56.94
N LYS A 410 30.26 -54.09 -55.87
CA LYS A 410 31.40 -55.01 -55.95
C LYS A 410 31.09 -56.27 -56.80
N ARG A 411 29.88 -56.84 -56.66
CA ARG A 411 29.44 -58.00 -57.46
C ARG A 411 29.25 -57.65 -58.94
N GLU A 412 28.67 -56.51 -59.24
CA GLU A 412 28.54 -56.04 -60.62
C GLU A 412 29.91 -55.70 -61.23
N ALA A 413 30.81 -55.06 -60.47
CA ALA A 413 32.14 -54.71 -60.96
C ALA A 413 33.02 -55.95 -61.24
N SER A 414 32.96 -56.98 -60.39
CA SER A 414 33.74 -58.22 -60.56
C SER A 414 33.29 -59.09 -61.73
N SER A 415 32.05 -58.93 -62.20
CA SER A 415 31.50 -59.62 -63.37
C SER A 415 31.67 -58.84 -64.68
N TYR A 416 32.27 -57.65 -64.62
CA TYR A 416 32.36 -56.71 -65.73
C TYR A 416 33.80 -56.59 -66.25
N ASP A 417 34.02 -56.95 -67.51
CA ASP A 417 35.34 -56.98 -68.15
C ASP A 417 35.49 -55.78 -69.14
N SER A 418 36.14 -54.70 -68.68
CA SER A 418 36.41 -53.48 -69.46
C SER A 418 37.76 -52.84 -69.15
N ILE A 419 38.22 -51.92 -70.00
CA ILE A 419 39.51 -51.21 -69.84
C ILE A 419 39.46 -50.21 -68.65
N SER A 420 38.27 -49.85 -68.15
CA SER A 420 38.07 -48.86 -67.08
C SER A 420 38.05 -49.43 -65.65
N ILE A 421 38.41 -50.70 -65.48
CA ILE A 421 38.41 -51.43 -64.18
C ILE A 421 39.19 -50.67 -63.09
N GLY A 422 40.28 -49.98 -63.43
CA GLY A 422 41.10 -49.24 -62.46
C GLY A 422 40.36 -48.09 -61.76
N ASP A 423 39.57 -47.30 -62.51
CA ASP A 423 38.82 -46.16 -61.94
C ASP A 423 37.61 -46.63 -61.13
N LEU A 424 36.92 -47.69 -61.58
CA LEU A 424 35.80 -48.30 -60.85
C LEU A 424 36.27 -48.91 -59.53
N ASN A 425 37.41 -49.62 -59.52
CA ASN A 425 37.99 -50.17 -58.30
C ASN A 425 38.39 -49.08 -57.31
N LYS A 426 38.96 -47.96 -57.78
CA LYS A 426 39.29 -46.83 -56.92
C LYS A 426 38.05 -46.23 -56.27
N ARG A 427 36.94 -46.06 -57.01
CA ARG A 427 35.69 -45.54 -56.45
C ARG A 427 35.02 -46.51 -55.47
N LEU A 428 35.19 -47.83 -55.67
CA LEU A 428 34.77 -48.84 -54.70
C LEU A 428 35.65 -48.82 -53.44
N GLU A 429 36.94 -48.54 -53.59
CA GLU A 429 37.88 -48.37 -52.47
C GLU A 429 37.52 -47.10 -51.66
N ASP A 430 37.29 -45.97 -52.32
CA ASP A 430 36.80 -44.73 -51.70
C ASP A 430 35.42 -44.94 -51.03
N ALA A 431 34.53 -45.74 -51.63
CA ALA A 431 33.23 -46.08 -51.04
C ALA A 431 33.38 -46.98 -49.80
N ASN A 432 34.36 -47.89 -49.81
CA ASN A 432 34.68 -48.75 -48.68
C ASN A 432 35.28 -47.92 -47.54
N GLU A 433 36.18 -46.98 -47.83
CA GLU A 433 36.73 -46.03 -46.86
C GLU A 433 35.65 -45.08 -46.30
N ALA A 434 34.72 -44.61 -47.15
CA ALA A 434 33.57 -43.82 -46.71
C ALA A 434 32.63 -44.63 -45.78
N LEU A 435 32.47 -45.93 -46.04
CA LEU A 435 31.68 -46.81 -45.17
C LEU A 435 32.42 -47.08 -43.85
N ASP A 436 33.73 -47.33 -43.89
CA ASP A 436 34.57 -47.58 -42.72
C ASP A 436 34.70 -46.33 -41.82
N SER A 437 34.59 -45.13 -42.41
CA SER A 437 34.51 -43.85 -41.67
C SER A 437 33.09 -43.48 -41.20
N GLY A 438 32.10 -44.35 -41.45
CA GLY A 438 30.71 -44.19 -41.05
C GLY A 438 29.95 -43.06 -41.78
N ASN A 439 30.35 -42.75 -43.01
CA ASN A 439 29.63 -41.85 -43.90
C ASN A 439 28.77 -42.65 -44.88
N ALA A 440 27.64 -43.16 -44.39
CA ALA A 440 26.70 -43.99 -45.15
C ALA A 440 26.23 -43.32 -46.45
N SER A 441 25.93 -42.01 -46.41
CA SER A 441 25.44 -41.27 -47.58
C SER A 441 26.48 -41.20 -48.70
N LEU A 442 27.75 -40.94 -48.37
CA LEU A 442 28.83 -40.93 -49.35
C LEU A 442 29.10 -42.34 -49.90
N ALA A 443 29.11 -43.36 -49.03
CA ALA A 443 29.30 -44.75 -49.43
C ALA A 443 28.21 -45.23 -50.40
N ILE A 444 26.93 -44.92 -50.14
CA ILE A 444 25.81 -45.21 -51.06
C ILE A 444 26.02 -44.49 -52.39
N GLY A 445 26.29 -43.18 -52.36
CA GLY A 445 26.44 -42.37 -53.57
C GLY A 445 27.59 -42.84 -54.47
N LEU A 446 28.72 -43.22 -53.89
CA LEU A 446 29.87 -43.78 -54.63
C LEU A 446 29.54 -45.17 -55.19
N SER A 447 28.93 -46.05 -54.40
CA SER A 447 28.55 -47.42 -54.80
C SER A 447 27.52 -47.41 -55.95
N GLU A 448 26.46 -46.64 -55.82
CA GLU A 448 25.47 -46.47 -56.90
C GLU A 448 26.06 -45.81 -58.14
N GLY A 449 27.05 -44.92 -57.95
CA GLY A 449 27.80 -44.29 -59.04
C GLY A 449 28.58 -45.32 -59.87
N VAL A 450 29.16 -46.32 -59.21
CA VAL A 450 29.84 -47.46 -59.85
C VAL A 450 28.83 -48.31 -60.63
N THR A 451 27.75 -48.78 -59.98
CA THR A 451 26.67 -49.55 -60.63
C THR A 451 26.07 -48.81 -61.84
N ARG A 452 25.82 -47.50 -61.72
CA ARG A 452 25.33 -46.67 -62.84
C ARG A 452 26.32 -46.59 -63.99
N SER A 453 27.62 -46.51 -63.69
CA SER A 453 28.67 -46.45 -64.72
C SER A 453 28.78 -47.79 -65.47
N ILE A 454 28.73 -48.91 -64.75
CA ILE A 454 28.72 -50.26 -65.33
C ILE A 454 27.49 -50.49 -66.22
N ARG A 455 26.28 -50.12 -65.75
CA ARG A 455 25.05 -50.21 -66.55
C ARG A 455 25.15 -49.38 -67.83
N LYS A 456 25.57 -48.11 -67.74
CA LYS A 456 25.71 -47.25 -68.92
C LYS A 456 26.70 -47.79 -69.95
N GLU A 457 27.84 -48.31 -69.49
CA GLU A 457 28.88 -48.82 -70.38
C GLU A 457 28.50 -50.20 -70.99
N SER A 458 27.82 -51.07 -70.22
CA SER A 458 27.25 -52.33 -70.75
C SER A 458 26.12 -52.09 -71.76
N GLU A 459 25.24 -51.12 -71.52
CA GLU A 459 24.22 -50.68 -72.48
C GLU A 459 24.87 -50.14 -73.76
N ALA A 460 25.93 -49.33 -73.65
CA ALA A 460 26.67 -48.82 -74.81
C ALA A 460 27.37 -49.94 -75.61
N LYS A 461 27.90 -50.97 -74.94
CA LYS A 461 28.55 -52.13 -75.58
C LYS A 461 27.53 -53.05 -76.28
N ASN A 462 26.35 -53.23 -75.69
CA ASN A 462 25.26 -54.00 -76.28
C ASN A 462 24.56 -53.26 -77.45
N HIS A 463 24.64 -51.93 -77.50
CA HIS A 463 24.04 -51.11 -78.55
C HIS A 463 25.00 -50.78 -79.71
N CYS A 464 26.24 -51.29 -79.70
CA CYS A 464 27.21 -51.12 -80.79
C CYS A 464 27.50 -52.49 -81.45
N PRO A 465 26.82 -52.86 -82.55
CA PRO A 465 27.14 -54.09 -83.28
C PRO A 465 28.53 -53.97 -83.92
N GLU A 466 29.33 -54.99 -83.70
CA GLU A 466 30.48 -55.37 -84.50
C GLU A 466 30.12 -55.33 -86.00
N ILE A 467 30.58 -54.30 -86.70
CA ILE A 467 30.48 -54.24 -88.17
C ILE A 467 31.53 -55.20 -88.73
N SER A 468 31.13 -56.45 -88.94
CA SER A 468 31.76 -57.34 -89.92
C SER A 468 30.70 -57.99 -90.82
N GLU A 469 30.74 -57.56 -92.09
CA GLU A 469 30.29 -58.17 -93.34
C GLU A 469 29.05 -59.11 -93.37
N THR A 470 27.99 -58.71 -94.09
CA THR A 470 27.68 -59.15 -95.48
C THR A 470 26.22 -58.87 -95.89
N GLY A 471 26.03 -58.38 -97.13
CA GLY A 471 24.95 -58.83 -98.04
C GLY A 471 23.63 -58.04 -98.12
N GLN A 472 23.48 -57.25 -99.20
CA GLN A 472 22.35 -57.15 -100.17
C GLN A 472 20.88 -57.30 -99.69
N GLU A 473 19.83 -56.66 -100.21
CA GLU A 473 19.51 -55.75 -101.31
C GLU A 473 17.96 -55.56 -101.27
N TYR A 474 17.41 -54.65 -102.09
CA TYR A 474 16.00 -54.35 -102.42
C TYR A 474 15.37 -53.13 -101.71
N ARG A 475 15.32 -51.93 -102.32
CA ARG A 475 14.48 -51.46 -103.46
C ARG A 475 12.99 -51.45 -103.07
N GLY A 476 12.23 -50.36 -103.07
CA GLY A 476 12.46 -48.95 -103.39
C GLY A 476 11.12 -48.18 -103.39
N GLN A 477 11.20 -46.85 -103.41
CA GLN A 477 10.35 -45.88 -104.15
C GLN A 477 8.86 -45.70 -103.74
N ASP A 478 8.25 -44.50 -103.71
CA ASP A 478 8.73 -43.12 -103.90
C ASP A 478 7.61 -42.09 -103.62
N THR A 479 8.03 -40.82 -103.45
CA THR A 479 7.31 -39.53 -103.63
C THR A 479 6.12 -39.18 -102.71
N SER A 480 5.86 -37.93 -102.28
CA SER A 480 6.13 -36.56 -102.76
C SER A 480 5.93 -35.62 -101.53
N GLY A 481 6.74 -34.63 -101.16
CA GLY A 481 7.12 -33.43 -101.92
C GLY A 481 6.32 -32.19 -101.45
N ARG A 482 6.89 -31.33 -100.58
CA ARG A 482 6.64 -29.88 -100.60
C ARG A 482 7.68 -29.06 -99.81
N HIS A 483 8.36 -28.17 -100.52
CA HIS A 483 9.26 -27.13 -100.02
C HIS A 483 8.52 -25.84 -99.64
N GLY A 484 9.11 -25.09 -98.71
CA GLY A 484 9.48 -23.69 -98.91
C GLY A 484 8.64 -22.63 -98.19
N LEU A 485 9.19 -22.06 -97.10
CA LEU A 485 9.91 -20.77 -97.12
C LEU A 485 10.83 -20.67 -95.91
#